data_AF-A0A0B2VVE8-F1
#
_entry.id   AF-A0A0B2VVE8-F1
#
_cell.length_a   1.000
_cell.length_b   1.000
_cell.length_c   1.000
_cell.angle_alpha   90.00
_cell.angle_beta   90.00
_cell.angle_gamma   90.00
#
_symmetry.space_group_name_H-M   'P 1'
#
loop_
_entity.id
_entity.type
_entity.pdbx_description
1 polymer ?
#
loop_
_entity_poly.entity_id
_entity_poly.type
_entity_poly.pdbx_seq_one_letter_code
_entity_poly.pdbx_strand_id
1 'polypeptide(L)'
;MDADNEEELDVTVIDDAPKVATLNWEVGFRRLLVENAEFRAGHYRLYKHELIEAAFVNREDLLSFKDCFEEAELARLKGTDMEMMKDFSEILWENICEDPDKMDKLMKIACSRNSTLVDLVNEEIVPGSLEYYVMFFVGDPMKMDMITKTLEPIPVCDRLTDPEYQNIVREVRELMDDKCT
;
A
#
# COMPACT_ATOMS: atom_id res chain seq x y z
N MET A 1 14.40 -27.02 -47.78
CA MET A 1 12.99 -26.66 -47.52
C MET A 1 12.82 -26.90 -46.05
N ASP A 2 13.24 -25.90 -45.28
CA ASP A 2 13.33 -25.96 -43.84
C ASP A 2 11.96 -25.59 -43.27
N ALA A 3 11.56 -26.36 -42.27
CA ALA A 3 10.25 -26.29 -41.65
C ALA A 3 10.15 -25.03 -40.78
N ASP A 4 9.31 -24.09 -41.21
CA ASP A 4 8.77 -23.04 -40.33
C ASP A 4 7.76 -23.71 -39.39
N ASN A 5 8.26 -24.12 -38.23
CA ASN A 5 7.45 -24.58 -37.12
C ASN A 5 7.16 -23.34 -36.26
N GLU A 6 6.11 -22.61 -36.61
CA GLU A 6 5.56 -21.54 -35.77
C GLU A 6 4.97 -22.19 -34.51
N GLU A 7 5.73 -22.18 -33.42
CA GLU A 7 5.18 -22.38 -32.08
C GLU A 7 4.23 -21.22 -31.78
N GLU A 8 2.93 -21.45 -31.97
CA GLU A 8 1.89 -20.67 -31.31
C GLU A 8 2.09 -20.80 -29.80
N LEU A 9 2.74 -19.80 -29.20
CA LEU A 9 2.76 -19.59 -27.77
C LEU A 9 1.32 -19.33 -27.33
N ASP A 10 0.67 -20.37 -26.82
CA ASP A 10 -0.60 -20.30 -26.11
C ASP A 10 -0.37 -19.56 -24.77
N VAL A 11 -0.33 -18.23 -24.86
CA VAL A 11 -0.29 -17.34 -23.70
C VAL A 11 -1.70 -17.25 -23.13
N THR A 12 -2.20 -18.36 -22.58
CA THR A 12 -3.17 -18.30 -21.51
C THR A 12 -2.42 -17.96 -20.22
N VAL A 13 -2.02 -16.69 -20.11
CA VAL A 13 -1.81 -16.08 -18.79
C VAL A 13 -3.15 -16.18 -18.11
N ILE A 14 -3.30 -17.19 -17.27
CA ILE A 14 -4.39 -17.27 -16.31
C ILE A 14 -4.13 -16.10 -15.39
N ASP A 15 -4.78 -14.99 -15.70
CA ASP A 15 -4.87 -13.82 -14.86
C ASP A 15 -5.58 -14.28 -13.58
N ASP A 16 -4.80 -14.70 -12.59
CA ASP A 16 -5.23 -14.97 -11.22
C ASP A 16 -5.60 -13.66 -10.48
N ALA A 17 -5.78 -12.55 -11.21
CA ALA A 17 -6.46 -11.39 -10.67
C ALA A 17 -7.82 -11.83 -10.11
N PRO A 18 -8.08 -11.60 -8.81
CA PRO A 18 -9.36 -11.93 -8.22
C PRO A 18 -10.45 -11.26 -9.06
N LYS A 19 -11.41 -12.04 -9.54
CA LYS A 19 -12.49 -11.49 -10.37
C LYS A 19 -13.35 -10.59 -9.49
N VAL A 20 -13.62 -9.37 -9.95
CA VAL A 20 -14.52 -8.36 -9.34
C VAL A 20 -15.84 -8.95 -8.87
N ALA A 21 -16.29 -10.05 -9.49
CA ALA A 21 -17.47 -10.83 -9.11
C ALA A 21 -17.44 -11.50 -7.72
N THR A 22 -16.31 -11.51 -7.00
CA THR A 22 -16.17 -12.25 -5.73
C THR A 22 -16.32 -11.40 -4.47
N LEU A 23 -16.15 -10.08 -4.56
CA LEU A 23 -16.26 -9.17 -3.43
C LEU A 23 -17.67 -8.56 -3.38
N ASN A 24 -18.46 -8.99 -2.40
CA ASN A 24 -19.83 -8.51 -2.20
C ASN A 24 -19.84 -7.12 -1.54
N TRP A 25 -19.63 -6.07 -2.32
CA TRP A 25 -19.63 -4.69 -1.81
C TRP A 25 -20.95 -4.24 -1.17
N GLU A 26 -22.07 -4.92 -1.47
CA GLU A 26 -23.38 -4.64 -0.87
C GLU A 26 -23.41 -4.92 0.64
N VAL A 27 -22.45 -5.69 1.18
CA VAL A 27 -22.34 -5.90 2.64
C VAL A 27 -21.87 -4.66 3.40
N GLY A 28 -21.36 -3.64 2.69
CA GLY A 28 -20.86 -2.39 3.25
C GLY A 28 -19.38 -2.44 3.63
N PHE A 29 -18.75 -1.27 3.72
CA PHE A 29 -17.31 -1.11 3.82
C PHE A 29 -16.73 -1.77 5.08
N ARG A 30 -17.35 -1.52 6.25
CA ARG A 30 -16.91 -2.14 7.52
C ARG A 30 -16.97 -3.66 7.49
N ARG A 31 -18.00 -4.24 6.90
CA ARG A 31 -18.09 -5.70 6.77
C ARG A 31 -17.04 -6.22 5.81
N LEU A 32 -16.78 -5.54 4.70
CA LEU A 32 -15.70 -5.92 3.79
C LEU A 32 -14.33 -5.91 4.47
N LEU A 33 -14.03 -4.89 5.29
CA LEU A 33 -12.81 -4.86 6.08
C LEU A 33 -12.70 -6.08 7.00
N VAL A 34 -13.79 -6.54 7.61
CA VAL A 34 -13.76 -7.70 8.51
C VAL A 34 -13.70 -9.03 7.75
N GLU A 35 -14.51 -9.17 6.70
CA GLU A 35 -14.78 -10.45 6.04
C GLU A 35 -13.76 -10.78 4.94
N ASN A 36 -13.03 -9.80 4.40
CA ASN A 36 -12.07 -10.03 3.33
C ASN A 36 -10.67 -9.50 3.69
N ALA A 37 -9.73 -10.43 3.89
CA ALA A 37 -8.37 -10.13 4.32
C ALA A 37 -7.53 -9.44 3.25
N GLU A 38 -7.69 -9.81 1.97
CA GLU A 38 -6.97 -9.19 0.84
C GLU A 38 -7.41 -7.74 0.63
N PHE A 39 -8.72 -7.50 0.66
CA PHE A 39 -9.28 -6.15 0.60
C PHE A 39 -8.80 -5.29 1.77
N ARG A 40 -8.80 -5.84 2.99
CA ARG A 40 -8.30 -5.14 4.18
C ARG A 40 -6.82 -4.81 4.07
N ALA A 41 -5.98 -5.76 3.64
CA ALA A 41 -4.55 -5.54 3.42
C ALA A 41 -4.30 -4.47 2.36
N GLY A 42 -5.02 -4.55 1.23
CA GLY A 42 -5.01 -3.53 0.19
C GLY A 42 -5.41 -2.16 0.72
N HIS A 43 -6.49 -2.08 1.48
CA HIS A 43 -6.95 -0.84 2.09
C HIS A 43 -5.86 -0.23 3.00
N TYR A 44 -5.19 -1.04 3.82
CA TYR A 44 -4.10 -0.58 4.68
C TYR A 44 -2.91 -0.01 3.91
N ARG A 45 -2.65 -0.47 2.68
CA ARG A 45 -1.57 0.07 1.84
C ARG A 45 -1.71 1.56 1.52
N LEU A 46 -2.93 2.11 1.59
CA LEU A 46 -3.16 3.54 1.42
C LEU A 46 -2.54 4.41 2.53
N TYR A 47 -2.23 3.80 3.67
CA TYR A 47 -1.70 4.49 4.86
C TYR A 47 -0.24 4.13 5.12
N LYS A 48 0.52 3.78 4.07
CA LYS A 48 1.92 3.33 4.17
C LYS A 48 2.74 4.22 5.09
N HIS A 49 2.70 5.53 4.86
CA HIS A 49 3.53 6.50 5.56
C HIS A 49 3.20 6.50 7.05
N GLU A 50 1.92 6.65 7.38
CA GLU A 50 1.43 6.72 8.74
C GLU A 50 1.63 5.41 9.50
N LEU A 51 1.49 4.27 8.81
CA LEU A 51 1.74 2.95 9.38
C LEU A 51 3.23 2.75 9.69
N ILE A 52 4.12 3.08 8.77
CA ILE A 52 5.58 2.95 8.95
C ILE A 52 6.05 3.87 10.08
N GLU A 53 5.63 5.14 10.07
CA GLU A 53 6.02 6.12 11.07
C GLU A 53 5.56 5.73 12.48
N ALA A 54 4.31 5.27 12.62
CA ALA A 54 3.79 4.84 13.90
C ALA A 54 4.39 3.49 14.37
N ALA A 55 4.62 2.55 13.45
CA ALA A 55 5.02 1.19 13.81
C ALA A 55 6.53 0.99 13.97
N PHE A 56 7.38 1.72 13.25
CA PHE A 56 8.82 1.44 13.20
C PHE A 56 9.66 2.56 13.86
N VAL A 57 9.46 2.72 15.17
CA VAL A 57 10.12 3.77 15.96
C VAL A 57 11.51 3.34 16.44
N ASN A 58 11.74 2.04 16.57
CA ASN A 58 13.00 1.46 17.00
C ASN A 58 13.33 0.16 16.22
N ARG A 59 14.55 -0.36 16.43
CA ARG A 59 15.03 -1.56 15.74
C ARG A 59 14.24 -2.80 16.15
N GLU A 60 13.81 -2.89 17.40
CA GLU A 60 13.05 -4.00 17.94
C GLU A 60 11.70 -4.18 17.22
N ASP A 61 11.11 -3.08 16.76
CA ASP A 61 9.88 -3.09 15.98
C ASP A 61 10.08 -3.76 14.62
N LEU A 62 11.13 -3.38 13.90
CA LEU A 62 11.52 -4.02 12.63
C LEU A 62 11.88 -5.50 12.85
N LEU A 63 12.65 -5.79 13.91
CA LEU A 63 13.03 -7.16 14.27
C LEU A 63 11.84 -8.02 14.69
N SER A 64 10.70 -7.43 15.05
CA SER A 64 9.48 -8.20 15.28
C SER A 64 9.02 -8.92 13.99
N PHE A 65 9.40 -8.43 12.81
CA PHE A 65 9.18 -9.01 11.49
C PHE A 65 10.43 -9.71 10.93
N LYS A 66 11.32 -10.21 11.80
CA LYS A 66 12.57 -10.85 11.36
C LYS A 66 12.41 -11.99 10.35
N ASP A 67 11.24 -12.64 10.31
CA ASP A 67 10.94 -13.71 9.38
C ASP A 67 10.62 -13.22 7.96
N CYS A 68 10.48 -11.90 7.77
CA CYS A 68 10.25 -11.23 6.49
C CYS A 68 11.53 -10.63 5.89
N PHE A 69 12.70 -10.93 6.45
CA PHE A 69 13.99 -10.43 5.94
C PHE A 69 14.89 -11.58 5.54
N GLU A 70 15.74 -11.36 4.55
CA GLU A 70 16.83 -12.26 4.25
C GLU A 70 17.89 -12.28 5.37
N GLU A 71 18.65 -13.36 5.49
CA GLU A 71 19.65 -13.52 6.55
C GLU A 71 20.72 -12.41 6.52
N ALA A 72 21.11 -11.97 5.31
CA ALA A 72 22.04 -10.87 5.12
C ALA A 72 21.47 -9.52 5.57
N GLU A 73 20.18 -9.27 5.33
CA GLU A 73 19.47 -8.07 5.75
C GLU A 73 19.33 -8.03 7.27
N LEU A 74 18.98 -9.15 7.89
CA LEU A 74 18.92 -9.28 9.35
C LEU A 74 20.26 -9.02 10.02
N ALA A 75 21.35 -9.53 9.44
CA ALA A 75 22.69 -9.31 9.95
C ALA A 75 23.05 -7.83 9.91
N ARG A 76 22.69 -7.13 8.83
CA ARG A 76 22.87 -5.68 8.70
C ARG A 76 22.01 -4.93 9.71
N LEU A 77 20.70 -5.17 9.75
CA LEU A 77 19.73 -4.50 10.64
C LEU A 77 20.19 -4.50 12.11
N LYS A 78 20.75 -5.61 12.58
CA LYS A 78 21.28 -5.74 13.96
C LYS A 78 22.44 -4.79 14.27
N GLY A 79 23.24 -4.42 13.27
CA GLY A 79 24.39 -3.53 13.40
C GLY A 79 24.12 -2.07 12.98
N THR A 80 22.92 -1.75 12.53
CA THR A 80 22.57 -0.47 11.89
C THR A 80 22.19 0.62 12.90
N ASP A 81 22.48 1.89 12.61
CA ASP A 81 22.03 3.06 13.40
C ASP A 81 20.61 3.54 13.03
N MET A 82 20.12 4.62 13.65
CA MET A 82 18.75 5.10 13.39
C MET A 82 18.56 5.69 11.98
N GLU A 83 19.58 6.31 11.38
CA GLU A 83 19.45 6.97 10.06
C GLU A 83 19.18 5.96 8.95
N MET A 84 19.80 4.79 9.04
CA MET A 84 19.62 3.70 8.07
C MET A 84 18.37 2.83 8.36
N MET A 85 17.63 3.05 9.45
CA MET A 85 16.39 2.30 9.71
C MET A 85 15.29 2.59 8.69
N LYS A 86 15.31 3.77 8.07
CA LYS A 86 14.37 4.12 7.00
C LYS A 86 14.47 3.15 5.82
N ASP A 87 15.69 2.81 5.40
CA ASP A 87 15.91 1.85 4.32
C ASP A 87 15.36 0.47 4.68
N PHE A 88 15.52 0.04 5.94
CA PHE A 88 14.96 -1.23 6.40
C PHE A 88 13.44 -1.22 6.52
N SER A 89 12.83 -0.08 6.83
CA SER A 89 11.37 0.06 6.82
C SER A 89 10.80 -0.07 5.42
N GLU A 90 11.50 0.46 4.40
CA GLU A 90 11.13 0.32 3.00
C GLU A 90 11.29 -1.12 2.51
N ILE A 91 12.43 -1.77 2.80
CA ILE A 91 12.64 -3.20 2.50
C ILE A 91 11.53 -4.04 3.15
N LEU A 92 11.26 -3.81 4.42
CA LEU A 92 10.22 -4.56 5.12
C LEU A 92 8.85 -4.33 4.49
N TRP A 93 8.52 -3.09 4.11
CA TRP A 93 7.28 -2.77 3.42
C TRP A 93 7.11 -3.58 2.13
N GLU A 94 8.13 -3.63 1.28
CA GLU A 94 8.12 -4.42 0.05
C GLU A 94 7.85 -5.90 0.32
N ASN A 95 8.34 -6.43 1.45
CA ASN A 95 8.18 -7.83 1.82
C ASN A 95 6.84 -8.18 2.48
N ILE A 96 6.08 -7.19 2.96
CA ILE A 96 4.84 -7.44 3.74
C ILE A 96 3.58 -6.83 3.15
N CYS A 97 3.68 -5.87 2.23
CA CYS A 97 2.52 -5.05 1.86
C CYS A 97 1.40 -5.84 1.17
N GLU A 98 1.69 -7.03 0.63
CA GLU A 98 0.71 -7.92 0.02
C GLU A 98 0.24 -9.07 0.94
N ASP A 99 0.84 -9.25 2.11
CA ASP A 99 0.49 -10.32 3.07
C ASP A 99 -0.50 -9.80 4.12
N PRO A 100 -1.76 -10.29 4.13
CA PRO A 100 -2.77 -9.80 5.08
C PRO A 100 -2.42 -10.01 6.55
N ASP A 101 -1.78 -11.11 6.91
CA ASP A 101 -1.43 -11.39 8.31
C ASP A 101 -0.32 -10.45 8.79
N LYS A 102 0.63 -10.13 7.89
CA LYS A 102 1.69 -9.17 8.20
C LYS A 102 1.16 -7.74 8.26
N MET A 103 0.24 -7.38 7.37
CA MET A 103 -0.42 -6.08 7.38
C MET A 103 -1.30 -5.89 8.61
N ASP A 104 -2.05 -6.93 9.04
CA ASP A 104 -2.82 -6.89 10.28
C ASP A 104 -1.91 -6.73 11.51
N LYS A 105 -0.76 -7.42 11.52
CA LYS A 105 0.25 -7.24 12.57
C LYS A 105 0.83 -5.82 12.59
N LEU A 106 1.16 -5.26 11.42
CA LEU A 106 1.64 -3.89 11.29
C LEU A 106 0.61 -2.90 11.83
N MET A 107 -0.64 -3.04 11.38
CA MET A 107 -1.76 -2.21 11.80
C MET A 107 -1.97 -2.25 13.31
N LYS A 108 -1.87 -3.43 13.92
CA LYS A 108 -1.97 -3.60 15.38
C LYS A 108 -0.87 -2.84 16.13
N ILE A 109 0.38 -2.88 15.65
CA ILE A 109 1.50 -2.15 16.26
C ILE A 109 1.27 -0.65 16.10
N ALA A 110 0.97 -0.18 14.88
CA ALA A 110 0.72 1.22 14.58
C ALA A 110 -0.41 1.79 15.45
N CYS A 111 -1.57 1.12 15.50
CA CYS A 111 -2.73 1.57 16.27
C CYS A 111 -2.50 1.58 17.78
N SER A 112 -1.61 0.72 18.30
CA SER A 112 -1.25 0.74 19.72
C SER A 112 -0.51 2.02 20.14
N ARG A 113 0.02 2.76 19.16
CA ARG A 113 0.83 3.98 19.35
C ARG A 113 0.15 5.22 18.84
N ASN A 114 -0.60 5.09 17.75
CA ASN A 114 -1.42 6.14 17.19
C ASN A 114 -2.88 5.68 17.05
N SER A 115 -3.71 5.99 18.05
CA SER A 115 -5.11 5.58 18.06
C SER A 115 -5.94 6.24 16.96
N THR A 116 -5.53 7.39 16.41
CA THR A 116 -6.28 8.09 15.35
C THR A 116 -6.28 7.31 14.03
N LEU A 117 -5.30 6.43 13.81
CA LEU A 117 -5.27 5.53 12.66
C LEU A 117 -6.45 4.56 12.64
N VAL A 118 -6.97 4.18 13.81
CA VAL A 118 -8.16 3.33 13.89
C VAL A 118 -9.35 4.08 13.30
N ASP A 119 -9.54 5.34 13.68
CA ASP A 119 -10.66 6.14 13.19
C ASP A 119 -10.53 6.41 11.68
N LEU A 120 -9.32 6.73 11.22
CA LEU A 120 -9.02 7.02 9.82
C LEU A 120 -9.25 5.80 8.91
N VAL A 121 -8.80 4.62 9.32
CA VAL A 121 -8.95 3.37 8.55
C VAL A 121 -10.38 2.84 8.57
N ASN A 122 -11.16 3.18 9.60
CA ASN A 122 -12.57 2.77 9.70
C ASN A 122 -13.54 3.85 9.21
N GLU A 123 -13.05 4.90 8.54
CA GLU A 123 -13.88 5.93 7.94
C GLU A 123 -14.78 5.29 6.87
N GLU A 124 -16.09 5.47 7.00
CA GLU A 124 -17.06 4.76 6.16
C GLU A 124 -17.03 5.27 4.72
N ILE A 125 -16.86 4.35 3.77
CA ILE A 125 -17.07 4.64 2.34
C ILE A 125 -18.54 4.41 2.01
N VAL A 126 -19.21 5.46 1.55
CA VAL A 126 -20.64 5.40 1.21
C VAL A 126 -20.91 4.37 0.10
N PRO A 127 -22.07 3.67 0.11
CA PRO A 127 -22.32 2.54 -0.81
C PRO A 127 -22.11 2.84 -2.29
N GLY A 128 -22.51 4.03 -2.76
CA GLY A 128 -22.34 4.43 -4.16
C GLY A 128 -20.89 4.62 -4.60
N SER A 129 -19.97 4.88 -3.65
CA SER A 129 -18.53 4.98 -3.91
C SER A 129 -17.81 3.66 -3.63
N LEU A 130 -18.39 2.80 -2.79
CA LEU A 130 -17.79 1.54 -2.36
C LEU A 130 -17.64 0.54 -3.52
N GLU A 131 -18.60 0.47 -4.44
CA GLU A 131 -18.48 -0.36 -5.64
C GLU A 131 -17.21 -0.02 -6.43
N TYR A 132 -17.01 1.25 -6.76
CA TYR A 132 -15.82 1.72 -7.45
C TYR A 132 -14.54 1.52 -6.64
N TYR A 133 -14.62 1.76 -5.33
CA TYR A 133 -13.51 1.55 -4.41
C TYR A 133 -13.04 0.10 -4.43
N VAL A 134 -13.96 -0.86 -4.34
CA VAL A 134 -13.67 -2.30 -4.43
C VAL A 134 -13.11 -2.67 -5.80
N MET A 135 -13.62 -2.07 -6.88
CA MET A 135 -13.08 -2.30 -8.22
C MET A 135 -11.60 -1.90 -8.34
N PHE A 136 -11.09 -0.93 -7.56
CA PHE A 136 -9.66 -0.61 -7.56
C PHE A 136 -8.79 -1.72 -6.96
N PHE A 137 -9.29 -2.47 -5.98
CA PHE A 137 -8.54 -3.58 -5.36
C PHE A 137 -8.58 -4.86 -6.18
N VAL A 138 -9.67 -5.06 -6.92
CA VAL A 138 -9.99 -6.35 -7.54
C VAL A 138 -9.82 -6.30 -9.06
N GLY A 139 -10.11 -5.16 -9.69
CA GLY A 139 -10.08 -5.01 -11.13
C GLY A 139 -8.71 -4.67 -11.71
N ASP A 140 -7.79 -4.11 -10.91
CA ASP A 140 -6.43 -3.77 -11.35
C ASP A 140 -5.51 -3.48 -10.13
N PRO A 141 -4.93 -4.52 -9.51
CA PRO A 141 -4.02 -4.36 -8.36
C PRO A 141 -2.84 -3.43 -8.66
N MET A 142 -2.36 -3.41 -9.91
CA MET A 142 -1.29 -2.51 -10.35
C MET A 142 -1.69 -1.04 -10.31
N LYS A 143 -2.98 -0.70 -10.47
CA LYS A 143 -3.46 0.68 -10.25
C LYS A 143 -3.37 1.12 -8.80
N MET A 144 -3.55 0.23 -7.83
CA MET A 144 -3.37 0.58 -6.42
C MET A 144 -1.89 0.75 -6.07
N ASP A 145 -1.01 -0.09 -6.62
CA ASP A 145 0.43 0.15 -6.55
C ASP A 145 0.82 1.47 -7.20
N MET A 146 0.25 1.78 -8.36
CA MET A 146 0.45 3.09 -8.97
C MET A 146 -0.10 4.19 -8.09
N ILE A 147 -1.32 4.13 -7.58
CA ILE A 147 -1.91 5.15 -6.70
C ILE A 147 -1.03 5.33 -5.46
N THR A 148 -0.65 4.27 -4.76
CA THR A 148 0.24 4.38 -3.57
C THR A 148 1.65 4.88 -3.90
N LYS A 149 2.18 4.61 -5.11
CA LYS A 149 3.47 5.13 -5.61
C LYS A 149 3.40 6.51 -6.28
N THR A 150 2.22 6.95 -6.72
CA THR A 150 1.98 8.21 -7.46
C THR A 150 1.20 9.25 -6.67
N LEU A 151 0.54 8.85 -5.59
CA LEU A 151 0.09 9.71 -4.50
C LEU A 151 1.29 10.19 -3.65
N GLU A 152 2.44 10.39 -4.27
CA GLU A 152 3.41 11.37 -3.79
C GLU A 152 3.13 12.68 -4.54
N PRO A 153 2.17 13.51 -4.06
CA PRO A 153 1.79 14.73 -4.73
C PRO A 153 2.97 15.68 -4.93
N ILE A 154 4.00 15.65 -4.08
CA ILE A 154 5.21 16.48 -4.22
C ILE A 154 6.01 16.10 -5.49
N PRO A 155 6.49 14.85 -5.65
CA PRO A 155 7.11 14.39 -6.90
C PRO A 155 6.26 14.59 -8.16
N VAL A 156 4.93 14.49 -8.06
CA VAL A 156 4.04 14.79 -9.20
C VAL A 156 4.02 16.29 -9.48
N CYS A 157 3.89 17.13 -8.46
CA CYS A 157 3.97 18.58 -8.56
C CYS A 157 5.31 19.07 -9.12
N ASP A 158 6.43 18.43 -8.75
CA ASP A 158 7.77 18.74 -9.27
C ASP A 158 7.90 18.46 -10.77
N ARG A 159 7.07 17.55 -11.31
CA ARG A 159 7.05 17.18 -12.74
C ARG A 159 6.08 18.02 -13.57
N LEU A 160 5.12 18.71 -12.94
CA LEU A 160 4.13 19.58 -13.59
C LEU A 160 4.67 21.01 -13.73
N THR A 161 5.48 21.25 -14.76
CA THR A 161 6.17 22.53 -14.98
C THR A 161 5.43 23.52 -15.90
N ASP A 162 4.33 23.09 -16.55
CA ASP A 162 3.54 23.98 -17.41
C ASP A 162 2.86 25.08 -16.60
N PRO A 163 2.89 26.35 -17.06
CA PRO A 163 2.19 27.46 -16.41
C PRO A 163 0.72 27.21 -16.07
N GLU A 164 0.00 26.40 -16.86
CA GLU A 164 -1.42 26.12 -16.62
C GLU A 164 -1.69 25.33 -15.33
N TYR A 165 -0.71 24.54 -14.85
CA TYR A 165 -0.83 23.73 -13.64
C TYR A 165 -0.32 24.44 -12.37
N GLN A 166 0.30 25.62 -12.47
CA GLN A 166 0.92 26.34 -11.34
C GLN A 166 -0.04 26.56 -10.16
N ASN A 167 -1.30 26.91 -10.43
CA ASN A 167 -2.30 27.13 -9.38
C ASN A 167 -2.64 25.82 -8.65
N ILE A 168 -2.79 24.72 -9.39
CA ILE A 168 -3.09 23.39 -8.83
C ILE A 168 -1.90 22.91 -7.99
N VAL A 169 -0.67 23.05 -8.52
CA VAL A 169 0.56 22.69 -7.80
C VAL A 169 0.69 23.46 -6.49
N ARG A 170 0.37 24.76 -6.47
CA ARG A 170 0.39 25.57 -5.25
C ARG A 170 -0.64 25.07 -4.23
N GLU A 171 -1.90 24.93 -4.63
CA GLU A 171 -2.97 24.50 -3.71
C GLU A 171 -2.71 23.11 -3.14
N VAL A 172 -2.22 22.17 -3.96
CA VAL A 172 -1.87 20.82 -3.49
C VAL A 172 -0.73 20.87 -2.47
N ARG A 173 0.29 21.71 -2.68
CA ARG A 173 1.39 21.88 -1.70
C ARG A 173 0.91 22.54 -0.41
N GLU A 174 0.07 23.57 -0.50
CA GLU A 174 -0.52 24.22 0.67
C GLU A 174 -1.35 23.23 1.51
N LEU A 175 -2.17 22.39 0.86
CA LEU A 175 -2.94 21.34 1.52
C LEU A 175 -2.09 20.25 2.18
N MET A 176 -0.88 20.01 1.65
CA MET A 176 0.06 19.06 2.24
C MET A 176 0.79 19.62 3.44
N ASP A 177 1.19 20.91 3.39
CA ASP A 177 1.87 21.57 4.50
C ASP A 177 0.95 21.73 5.72
N ASP A 178 -0.35 21.97 5.50
CA ASP A 178 -1.37 22.09 6.57
C ASP A 178 -1.70 20.76 7.28
N LYS A 179 -1.36 19.60 6.69
CA LYS A 179 -1.56 18.28 7.33
C LYS A 179 -0.38 17.83 8.21
N CYS A 180 0.72 18.59 8.24
CA CYS A 180 1.91 18.33 9.05
C CYS A 180 1.95 19.11 10.39
N THR A 181 0.84 19.71 10.81
CA THR A 181 0.65 20.40 12.10
C THR A 181 -0.48 19.80 12.91
#